data_AF-I3DIL2-F1
#
_entry.id   AF-I3DIL2-F1
#
_cell.length_a   1.000
_cell.length_b   1.000
_cell.length_c   1.000
_cell.angle_alpha   90.00
_cell.angle_beta   90.00
_cell.angle_gamma   90.00
#
_symmetry.space_group_name_H-M   'P 1'
#
loop_
_entity.id
_entity.type
_entity.pdbx_description
1 polymer ?
#
loop_
_entity_poly.entity_id
_entity_poly.type
_entity_poly.pdbx_seq_one_letter_code
_entity_poly.pdbx_strand_id
1 'polypeptide(L)'
;MKKVTLVLSGLLSLSLTACSTNQQTDNSSYNGEIVFSQFEGQNLKLTVRNNNCKQQQEGSAENIVVSQAYDSDLPVGACVKVSKDENGNTVVDNISRSPSRSWLSRTAIH
;
A
#
# COMPACT_ATOMS: atom_id res chain seq x y z
N MET A 1 -21.21 65.25 25.97
CA MET A 1 -19.77 65.01 26.17
C MET A 1 -19.59 63.85 27.14
N LYS A 2 -19.05 62.71 26.69
CA LYS A 2 -18.27 61.76 27.49
C LYS A 2 -17.55 60.83 26.52
N LYS A 3 -16.22 61.01 26.49
CA LYS A 3 -15.24 60.24 25.75
C LYS A 3 -15.05 58.90 26.47
N VAL A 4 -15.06 57.77 25.78
CA VAL A 4 -14.24 56.61 26.18
C VAL A 4 -13.85 55.85 24.92
N THR A 5 -12.66 56.17 24.43
CA THR A 5 -11.86 55.31 23.55
C THR A 5 -11.43 54.09 24.36
N LEU A 6 -11.72 52.88 23.86
CA LEU A 6 -11.18 51.64 24.42
C LEU A 6 -10.62 50.81 23.26
N VAL A 7 -9.37 51.14 22.90
CA VAL A 7 -8.50 50.27 22.11
C VAL A 7 -7.97 49.23 23.08
N LEU A 8 -8.39 47.97 22.95
CA LEU A 8 -7.73 46.86 23.59
C LEU A 8 -7.25 45.89 22.52
N SER A 9 -6.00 46.12 22.14
CA SER A 9 -5.14 45.22 21.41
C SER A 9 -5.04 43.87 22.13
N GLY A 10 -5.21 42.79 21.38
CA GLY A 10 -5.08 41.44 21.91
C GLY A 10 -5.14 40.39 20.81
N LEU A 11 -4.26 40.52 19.81
CA LEU A 11 -3.95 39.47 18.84
C LEU A 11 -3.39 38.25 19.59
N LEU A 12 -4.26 37.29 19.88
CA LEU A 12 -3.87 35.91 20.16
C LEU A 12 -4.68 35.00 19.24
N SER A 13 -4.49 35.18 17.92
CA SER A 13 -4.76 34.13 16.96
C SER A 13 -3.69 33.06 17.15
N LEU A 14 -3.89 32.19 18.14
CA LEU A 14 -3.36 30.83 18.07
C LEU A 14 -4.18 30.09 17.00
N SER A 15 -3.97 30.48 15.74
CA SER A 15 -4.25 29.58 14.64
C SER A 15 -3.25 28.44 14.79
N LEU A 16 -3.64 27.40 15.51
CA LEU A 16 -3.04 26.08 15.31
C LEU A 16 -3.34 25.73 13.84
N THR A 17 -2.47 26.16 12.94
CA THR A 17 -2.22 25.41 11.71
C THR A 17 -1.61 24.10 12.19
N ALA A 18 -2.49 23.19 12.63
CA ALA A 18 -2.19 21.78 12.56
C ALA A 18 -1.89 21.52 11.09
N CYS A 19 -0.62 21.52 10.74
CA CYS A 19 -0.14 20.77 9.60
C CYS A 19 -0.45 19.31 9.94
N SER A 20 -1.71 18.89 9.79
CA SER A 20 -1.98 17.49 9.53
C SER A 20 -1.32 17.26 8.18
N THR A 21 -0.10 16.75 8.24
CA THR A 21 0.45 16.05 7.10
C THR A 21 -0.43 14.82 6.94
N ASN A 22 -1.58 15.00 6.29
CA ASN A 22 -2.15 13.92 5.52
C ASN A 22 -1.15 13.72 4.39
N GLN A 23 -0.08 12.99 4.68
CA GLN A 23 0.51 12.10 3.70
C GLN A 23 -0.57 11.07 3.37
N GLN A 24 -1.61 11.52 2.68
CA GLN A 24 -2.28 10.72 1.69
C GLN A 24 -1.23 10.58 0.58
N THR A 25 -0.23 9.73 0.83
CA THR A 25 0.60 9.20 -0.23
C THR A 25 -0.38 8.54 -1.18
N ASP A 26 -0.65 9.19 -2.30
CA ASP A 26 -1.32 8.62 -3.47
C ASP A 26 -0.47 7.51 -4.12
N ASN A 27 0.23 6.72 -3.30
CA ASN A 27 0.68 5.37 -3.62
C ASN A 27 -0.43 4.46 -3.14
N SER A 28 -1.45 4.24 -3.98
CA SER A 28 -2.56 3.32 -3.72
C SER A 28 -2.09 1.86 -3.76
N SER A 29 -1.14 1.52 -2.90
CA SER A 29 -0.75 0.14 -2.69
C SER A 29 -1.78 -0.54 -1.81
N TYR A 30 -2.27 -1.69 -2.23
CA TYR A 30 -3.18 -2.50 -1.43
C TYR A 30 -2.64 -3.92 -1.28
N ASN A 31 -3.04 -4.55 -0.18
CA ASN A 31 -2.70 -5.95 0.07
C ASN A 31 -3.89 -6.81 -0.32
N GLY A 32 -3.63 -7.93 -0.98
CA GLY A 32 -4.66 -8.85 -1.40
C GLY A 32 -4.16 -10.27 -1.55
N GLU A 33 -5.09 -11.18 -1.79
CA GLU A 33 -4.81 -12.59 -1.98
C GLU A 33 -4.95 -12.95 -3.45
N ILE A 34 -4.00 -13.71 -4.00
CA ILE A 34 -4.13 -14.24 -5.35
C ILE A 34 -5.19 -15.35 -5.33
N VAL A 35 -6.33 -15.13 -5.99
CA VAL A 35 -7.39 -16.13 -6.11
C VAL A 35 -7.32 -16.94 -7.41
N PHE A 36 -6.66 -16.39 -8.43
CA PHE A 36 -6.50 -17.06 -9.71
C PHE A 36 -5.22 -16.60 -10.42
N SER A 37 -4.56 -17.52 -11.11
CA SER A 37 -3.37 -17.26 -11.92
C SER A 37 -3.46 -18.02 -13.24
N GLN A 38 -3.25 -17.33 -14.36
CA GLN A 38 -3.28 -17.93 -15.70
C GLN A 38 -2.12 -17.40 -16.55
N PHE A 39 -1.52 -18.26 -17.36
CA PHE A 39 -0.53 -17.84 -18.34
C PHE A 39 -1.19 -17.12 -19.53
N GLU A 40 -0.66 -15.97 -19.88
CA GLU A 40 -1.05 -15.15 -21.04
C GLU A 40 0.21 -14.86 -21.87
N GLY A 41 0.58 -15.83 -22.72
CA GLY A 41 1.84 -15.79 -23.47
C GLY A 41 3.06 -15.91 -22.56
N GLN A 42 3.87 -14.86 -22.48
CA GLN A 42 5.03 -14.76 -21.57
C GLN A 42 4.68 -14.13 -20.21
N ASN A 43 3.46 -13.62 -20.07
CA ASN A 43 2.98 -12.95 -18.86
C ASN A 43 2.09 -13.89 -18.03
N LEU A 44 1.93 -13.54 -16.76
CA LEU A 44 1.04 -14.14 -15.80
C LEU A 44 -0.10 -13.15 -15.53
N LYS A 45 -1.32 -13.58 -15.85
CA LYS A 45 -2.57 -12.89 -15.51
C LYS A 45 -3.01 -13.35 -14.13
N LEU A 46 -3.00 -12.44 -13.18
CA LEU A 46 -3.34 -12.65 -11.78
C LEU A 46 -4.66 -11.98 -11.46
N THR A 47 -5.55 -12.69 -10.79
CA THR A 47 -6.72 -12.11 -10.14
C THR A 47 -6.42 -11.98 -8.66
N VAL A 48 -6.32 -10.73 -8.19
CA VAL A 48 -6.05 -10.41 -6.78
C VAL A 48 -7.32 -9.95 -6.12
N ARG A 49 -7.67 -10.61 -5.03
CA ARG A 49 -8.79 -10.28 -4.16
C ARG A 49 -8.31 -9.26 -3.12
N ASN A 50 -8.84 -8.04 -3.16
CA ASN A 50 -8.52 -7.02 -2.14
C ASN A 50 -9.20 -7.35 -0.81
N ASN A 51 -8.57 -8.21 0.00
CA ASN A 51 -9.05 -8.62 1.32
C ASN A 51 -8.04 -8.28 2.43
N ASN A 52 -7.00 -7.49 2.13
CA ASN A 52 -5.87 -7.25 3.04
C ASN A 52 -5.30 -8.56 3.61
N CYS A 53 -5.32 -9.63 2.81
CA CYS A 53 -4.90 -10.97 3.17
C CYS A 53 -5.62 -11.57 4.40
N LYS A 54 -6.84 -11.13 4.67
CA LYS A 54 -7.70 -11.67 5.72
C LYS A 54 -8.74 -12.60 5.10
N GLN A 55 -8.78 -13.84 5.58
CA GLN A 55 -9.68 -14.89 5.07
C GLN A 55 -11.18 -14.62 5.31
N GLN A 56 -11.55 -13.64 6.15
CA GLN A 56 -12.90 -13.55 6.73
C GLN A 56 -13.87 -12.54 6.12
N GLN A 57 -13.56 -11.87 4.99
CA GLN A 57 -14.51 -10.90 4.41
C GLN A 57 -15.16 -11.43 3.13
N GLU A 58 -16.16 -12.28 3.34
CA GLU A 58 -17.21 -12.58 2.38
C GLU A 58 -18.10 -11.34 2.25
N GLY A 59 -17.86 -10.49 1.23
CA GLY A 59 -18.76 -9.35 1.03
C GLY A 59 -18.34 -8.25 0.05
N SER A 60 -17.05 -7.93 -0.12
CA SER A 60 -16.68 -6.82 -1.02
C SER A 60 -15.18 -6.84 -1.32
N ALA A 61 -14.71 -7.92 -1.92
CA ALA A 61 -13.35 -7.91 -2.41
C ALA A 61 -13.39 -7.68 -3.92
N GLU A 62 -12.96 -6.49 -4.32
CA GLU A 62 -12.73 -6.17 -5.72
C GLU A 62 -11.68 -7.14 -6.26
N ASN A 63 -12.05 -7.84 -7.34
CA ASN A 63 -11.15 -8.72 -8.06
C ASN A 63 -10.44 -7.89 -9.12
N ILE A 64 -9.16 -7.66 -8.92
CA ILE A 64 -8.35 -6.86 -9.84
C ILE A 64 -7.51 -7.81 -10.67
N VAL A 65 -7.59 -7.64 -11.99
CA VAL A 65 -6.82 -8.42 -12.95
C VAL A 65 -5.54 -7.67 -13.28
N VAL A 66 -4.40 -8.26 -12.96
CA VAL A 66 -3.06 -7.72 -13.24
C VAL A 66 -2.34 -8.65 -14.19
N SER A 67 -1.71 -8.11 -15.23
CA SER A 67 -0.85 -8.88 -16.14
C SER A 67 0.59 -8.40 -15.94
N GLN A 68 1.48 -9.32 -15.58
CA GLN A 68 2.91 -9.02 -15.38
C GLN A 68 3.78 -10.20 -15.81
N ALA A 69 5.11 -10.04 -15.83
CA ALA A 69 6.01 -11.14 -16.15
C ALA A 69 5.82 -12.33 -15.18
N TYR A 70 6.07 -13.55 -15.66
CA TYR A 70 5.99 -14.74 -14.83
C TYR A 70 6.96 -14.64 -13.64
N ASP A 71 6.42 -14.87 -12.44
CA ASP A 71 7.18 -14.98 -11.20
C ASP A 71 6.71 -16.21 -10.42
N SER A 72 7.65 -17.12 -10.14
CA SER A 72 7.39 -18.33 -9.35
C SER A 72 7.03 -18.05 -7.89
N ASP A 73 7.33 -16.84 -7.40
CA ASP A 73 6.96 -16.40 -6.06
C ASP A 73 5.51 -15.95 -5.96
N LEU A 74 4.69 -16.04 -7.02
CA LEU A 74 3.28 -15.62 -7.02
C LEU A 74 2.28 -16.79 -7.18
N PRO A 75 2.25 -17.78 -6.26
CA PRO A 75 1.27 -18.85 -6.31
C PRO A 75 -0.12 -18.37 -5.86
N VAL A 76 -1.16 -19.09 -6.30
CA VAL A 76 -2.53 -18.92 -5.78
C VAL A 76 -2.55 -19.13 -4.27
N GLY A 77 -3.28 -18.28 -3.55
CA GLY A 77 -3.35 -18.23 -2.08
C GLY A 77 -2.23 -17.40 -1.43
N ALA A 78 -1.28 -16.87 -2.20
CA ALA A 78 -0.27 -15.95 -1.67
C ALA A 78 -0.88 -14.60 -1.30
N CYS A 79 -0.38 -14.03 -0.19
CA CYS A 79 -0.62 -12.65 0.17
C CYS A 79 0.36 -11.76 -0.58
N VAL A 80 -0.16 -10.82 -1.34
CA VAL A 80 0.61 -9.93 -2.21
C VAL A 80 0.31 -8.48 -1.93
N LYS A 81 1.31 -7.63 -2.10
CA LYS A 81 1.15 -6.18 -2.17
C LYS A 81 1.14 -5.77 -3.64
N VAL A 82 0.06 -5.14 -4.06
CA VAL A 82 -0.05 -4.56 -5.40
C VAL A 82 0.23 -3.08 -5.26
N SER A 83 1.23 -2.57 -5.99
CA SER A 83 1.62 -1.16 -6.00
C SER A 83 1.92 -0.69 -7.43
N LYS A 84 2.07 0.62 -7.61
CA LYS A 84 2.58 1.19 -8.87
C LYS A 84 4.04 1.58 -8.69
N ASP A 85 4.88 1.27 -9.67
CA ASP A 85 6.26 1.77 -9.73
C ASP A 85 6.30 3.27 -10.11
N GLU A 86 7.51 3.86 -10.09
CA GLU A 86 7.74 5.25 -10.49
C GLU A 86 7.37 5.53 -11.97
N ASN A 87 7.27 4.47 -12.79
CA ASN A 87 6.89 4.52 -14.20
C ASN A 87 5.38 4.30 -14.41
N GLY A 88 4.61 4.08 -13.34
CA GLY A 88 3.18 3.82 -13.39
C GLY A 88 2.78 2.36 -13.69
N ASN A 89 3.73 1.44 -13.79
CA ASN A 89 3.48 0.01 -13.97
C ASN A 89 2.99 -0.63 -12.68
N THR A 90 2.02 -1.54 -12.79
CA THR A 90 1.55 -2.34 -11.65
C THR A 90 2.60 -3.40 -11.32
N VAL A 91 3.09 -3.38 -10.08
CA VAL A 91 4.02 -4.36 -9.52
C VAL A 91 3.30 -5.14 -8.42
N VAL A 92 3.41 -6.46 -8.47
CA VAL A 92 2.85 -7.38 -7.47
C VAL A 92 3.99 -8.08 -6.75
N ASP A 93 4.13 -7.81 -5.46
CA ASP A 93 5.15 -8.41 -4.59
C ASP A 93 4.53 -9.41 -3.62
N ASN A 94 5.13 -10.61 -3.49
CA ASN A 94 4.72 -11.56 -2.46
C ASN A 94 5.20 -11.11 -1.08
N ILE A 95 4.25 -10.88 -0.17
CA ILE A 95 4.52 -10.51 1.24
C ILE A 95 4.23 -11.65 2.23
N SER A 96 3.63 -12.76 1.81
CA SER A 96 3.50 -13.96 2.67
C SER A 96 4.83 -14.70 2.84
N ARG A 97 5.73 -14.61 1.87
CA ARG A 97 7.11 -15.07 2.00
C ARG A 97 7.90 -13.98 2.70
N SER A 98 8.09 -14.10 4.01
CA SER A 98 9.06 -13.27 4.73
C SER A 98 10.40 -13.33 3.97
N PRO A 99 10.95 -12.21 3.49
CA PRO A 99 12.32 -12.21 2.98
C PRO A 99 13.21 -12.46 4.19
N SER A 100 13.52 -13.73 4.43
CA SER A 100 14.60 -14.15 5.32
C SER A 100 15.95 -13.80 4.69
N ARG A 101 16.11 -12.54 4.28
CA ARG A 101 17.39 -11.93 3.91
C ARG A 101 18.15 -11.56 5.18
N SER A 102 18.32 -12.52 6.10
CA SER A 102 19.38 -12.41 7.10
C SER A 102 20.68 -12.73 6.36
N TRP A 103 21.37 -11.68 5.93
CA TRP A 103 22.70 -11.80 5.32
C TRP A 103 23.68 -12.55 6.24
N LEU A 104 23.41 -12.54 7.55
CA LEU A 104 24.10 -13.29 8.60
C LEU A 104 24.05 -14.82 8.44
N SER A 105 23.07 -15.38 7.71
CA SER A 105 22.98 -16.84 7.51
C SER A 105 23.86 -17.36 6.38
N ARG A 106 24.48 -16.48 5.58
CA ARG A 106 25.28 -16.86 4.39
C ARG A 106 26.80 -16.87 4.63
N THR A 107 27.26 -16.40 5.78
CA THR A 107 28.67 -16.50 6.19
C THR A 107 28.83 -17.61 7.23
N ALA A 108 28.49 -18.85 6.87
CA ALA A 108 29.11 -20.00 7.51
C ALA A 108 30.53 -20.09 6.92
N ILE A 109 31.46 -19.41 7.58
CA ILE A 109 32.89 -19.52 7.32
C ILE A 109 33.26 -20.99 7.50
N HIS A 110 33.79 -21.60 6.44
CA HIS A 110 34.25 -22.98 6.38
C HIS A 110 35.74 -23.08 6.71
#